data_AF-A0A395SJS1-F1
#
_entry.id   AF-A0A395SJS1-F1
#
_cell.length_a   1.000
_cell.length_b   1.000
_cell.length_c   1.000
_cell.angle_alpha   90.00
_cell.angle_beta   90.00
_cell.angle_gamma   90.00
#
_symmetry.space_group_name_H-M   'P 1'
#
loop_
_entity.id
_entity.type
_entity.pdbx_description
1 polymer ?
#
loop_
_entity_poly.entity_id
_entity_poly.type
_entity_poly.pdbx_seq_one_letter_code
_entity_poly.pdbx_strand_id
1 'polypeptide(L)'
;MRAPIRATSSWGIKAHHRGTLTQLSTLTVVPARVYQNFFSAPRLFSLSTHKLQEQLRPEMGSQERNLDVLREYLTYEKLEALRSFWFEHLPQDADRIIAGPEYQKRWFFSDKQFDDTCVAHFSPILEAIRNAGVTSAQELLSIAQPRDSLDWLSLIILLDQIPRNSYRGDKASVCFTYFDPLAVQISLAAIAQGIPDQAPEIRWVFSHRNWFYMPLMHSEDLSAHDQAVAAFNRMNEDILSLTEGTGGANEYERRAREVVQEDPGKAKGIGEMNLKFEEKHRVIIERFGRKSTSPKKMVTTRASSRGASVGPEFAPEFHTELPTIPSTPSTRKRTIKTSSSTTTNGSAKKRRLSVEEPKKWRHTPSSATIFWLLVSLPLVAWDIGYVFGRPHTMPEGYLHWPLYIPYALYGQVDYIYGSKAFDAKNGFTAAQTALNVVESLMYIVYLFMVWRRADKPVDSKTKINKRTLSGRSGALAVVIGFSAAVMTLSKTVLYWANEYYSDFGNISHNTPFDILTLWVLPNGLWLILPTYMVRTFGKDIVDGLTIASGQAVKQRTE
;
A
#
# COMPACT_ATOMS: atom_id res chain seq x y z
N MET A 1 57.04 19.30 25.95
CA MET A 1 57.72 18.01 25.62
C MET A 1 58.52 17.58 26.84
N ARG A 2 58.51 16.33 27.33
CA ARG A 2 57.69 15.14 27.01
C ARG A 2 57.21 14.49 28.32
N ALA A 3 56.15 13.69 28.24
CA ALA A 3 55.56 12.89 29.31
C ALA A 3 54.74 11.74 28.67
N PRO A 4 54.22 10.74 29.41
CA PRO A 4 54.67 10.18 30.70
C PRO A 4 54.90 8.64 30.62
N ILE A 5 55.16 8.02 31.76
CA ILE A 5 55.30 6.55 31.95
C ILE A 5 53.92 5.93 32.27
N ARG A 6 53.66 4.69 31.80
CA ARG A 6 52.86 3.72 32.56
C ARG A 6 53.25 2.27 32.23
N ALA A 7 53.23 1.41 33.24
CA ALA A 7 53.60 -0.01 33.14
C ALA A 7 52.48 -0.92 33.65
N THR A 8 52.62 -2.21 33.33
CA THR A 8 51.70 -3.32 33.57
C THR A 8 51.50 -3.69 35.05
N SER A 9 50.34 -4.27 35.37
CA SER A 9 50.23 -5.33 36.38
C SER A 9 49.17 -6.36 35.98
N SER A 10 49.38 -7.61 36.40
CA SER A 10 48.52 -8.76 36.19
C SER A 10 48.13 -9.39 37.55
N TRP A 11 47.71 -10.66 37.54
CA TRP A 11 47.38 -11.53 38.68
C TRP A 11 45.96 -11.45 39.26
N GLY A 12 45.42 -12.64 39.51
CA GLY A 12 44.31 -12.92 40.42
C GLY A 12 44.57 -14.27 41.10
N ILE A 13 43.82 -14.59 42.16
CA ILE A 13 43.90 -15.86 42.92
C ILE A 13 42.52 -16.19 43.51
N LYS A 14 42.28 -17.46 43.87
CA LYS A 14 40.95 -18.01 44.22
C LYS A 14 40.65 -18.10 45.72
N ALA A 15 39.37 -17.84 46.05
CA ALA A 15 38.48 -18.55 46.99
C ALA A 15 38.84 -18.80 48.48
N HIS A 16 37.83 -18.68 49.35
CA HIS A 16 37.42 -19.78 50.26
C HIS A 16 35.96 -19.65 50.76
N HIS A 17 35.39 -20.74 51.31
CA HIS A 17 33.97 -20.91 51.68
C HIS A 17 33.59 -20.52 53.13
N ARG A 18 32.33 -20.08 53.34
CA ARG A 18 31.22 -20.74 54.12
C ARG A 18 29.99 -19.81 54.12
N GLY A 19 28.76 -20.29 53.87
CA GLY A 19 27.80 -20.82 54.88
C GLY A 19 26.87 -19.69 55.36
N THR A 20 25.54 -19.78 55.42
CA THR A 20 24.65 -20.90 55.79
C THR A 20 23.33 -20.98 54.98
N LEU A 21 22.52 -22.03 55.22
CA LEU A 21 21.26 -22.35 54.52
C LEU A 21 20.29 -23.05 55.50
N THR A 22 19.05 -22.55 55.67
CA THR A 22 17.86 -23.21 56.31
C THR A 22 16.67 -22.21 56.30
N GLN A 23 15.35 -22.52 56.35
CA GLN A 23 14.43 -23.69 56.17
C GLN A 23 12.96 -23.12 56.25
N LEU A 24 11.79 -23.75 55.96
CA LEU A 24 11.37 -25.05 55.40
C LEU A 24 9.89 -24.97 54.88
N SER A 25 9.58 -25.44 53.65
CA SER A 25 8.27 -26.03 53.23
C SER A 25 6.96 -25.18 53.33
N THR A 26 5.74 -25.60 52.92
CA THR A 26 5.13 -26.85 52.38
C THR A 26 4.17 -26.50 51.20
N LEU A 27 4.21 -27.19 50.03
CA LEU A 27 3.52 -28.45 49.63
C LEU A 27 1.98 -28.43 49.50
N THR A 28 1.50 -28.63 48.27
CA THR A 28 0.29 -29.40 47.87
C THR A 28 0.59 -30.13 46.55
N VAL A 29 -0.19 -31.18 46.21
CA VAL A 29 0.39 -32.43 45.65
C VAL A 29 -0.49 -33.13 44.61
N VAL A 30 0.06 -33.38 43.39
CA VAL A 30 -0.18 -34.57 42.49
C VAL A 30 -1.60 -34.66 41.85
N PRO A 31 -1.81 -35.32 40.66
CA PRO A 31 -0.98 -36.35 40.03
C PRO A 31 -0.48 -36.11 38.58
N ALA A 32 0.60 -36.82 38.27
CA ALA A 32 1.09 -37.05 36.90
C ALA A 32 0.50 -38.34 36.31
N ARG A 33 0.19 -38.34 35.01
CA ARG A 33 0.04 -39.54 34.17
C ARG A 33 0.30 -39.20 32.70
N VAL A 34 0.90 -40.14 31.97
CA VAL A 34 1.15 -40.13 30.51
C VAL A 34 2.06 -39.01 29.99
N TYR A 35 3.38 -39.20 30.08
CA TYR A 35 4.37 -38.59 29.18
C TYR A 35 5.53 -39.56 28.87
N GLN A 36 5.20 -40.73 28.34
CA GLN A 36 6.13 -41.69 27.72
C GLN A 36 5.36 -42.48 26.66
N ASN A 37 5.61 -42.18 25.37
CA ASN A 37 5.43 -43.03 24.17
C ASN A 37 5.37 -42.19 22.87
N PHE A 38 6.44 -41.44 22.56
CA PHE A 38 6.64 -40.82 21.25
C PHE A 38 8.09 -40.95 20.74
N PHE A 39 8.69 -42.13 20.96
CA PHE A 39 9.81 -42.60 20.14
C PHE A 39 9.40 -43.93 19.49
N SER A 40 8.99 -43.85 18.22
CA SER A 40 8.69 -44.99 17.36
C SER A 40 8.72 -44.52 15.90
N ALA A 41 9.26 -45.37 15.01
CA ALA A 41 9.41 -45.09 13.59
C ALA A 41 8.03 -44.90 12.89
N PRO A 42 7.97 -44.24 11.72
CA PRO A 42 6.73 -43.62 11.24
C PRO A 42 5.67 -44.65 10.81
N ARG A 43 4.42 -44.40 11.21
CA ARG A 43 3.25 -45.00 10.55
C ARG A 43 2.80 -44.09 9.43
N LEU A 44 2.82 -44.61 8.21
CA LEU A 44 2.22 -43.99 7.03
C LEU A 44 0.74 -43.66 7.31
N PHE A 45 0.39 -42.37 7.32
CA PHE A 45 -1.00 -41.94 7.39
C PHE A 45 -1.49 -41.46 6.02
N SER A 46 -2.60 -42.03 5.57
CA SER A 46 -3.13 -41.87 4.23
C SER A 46 -3.75 -40.49 4.00
N LEU A 47 -3.05 -39.66 3.23
CA LEU A 47 -3.58 -38.92 2.09
C LEU A 47 -5.08 -38.53 2.16
N SER A 48 -5.36 -37.32 2.65
CA SER A 48 -6.62 -36.62 2.35
C SER A 48 -6.55 -35.82 1.03
N THR A 49 -5.35 -35.45 0.58
CA THR A 49 -5.09 -34.64 -0.63
C THR A 49 -5.40 -35.38 -1.93
N HIS A 50 -5.12 -36.69 -2.02
CA HIS A 50 -5.30 -37.47 -3.25
C HIS A 50 -6.70 -37.35 -3.86
N LYS A 51 -7.76 -37.35 -3.04
CA LYS A 51 -9.15 -37.27 -3.54
C LYS A 51 -9.50 -35.97 -4.26
N LEU A 52 -8.80 -34.87 -3.97
CA LEU A 52 -8.96 -33.60 -4.69
C LEU A 52 -8.05 -33.51 -5.93
N GLN A 53 -6.98 -34.30 -5.97
CA GLN A 53 -6.01 -34.35 -7.06
C GLN A 53 -6.46 -35.31 -8.19
N GLU A 54 -7.17 -36.38 -7.82
CA GLU A 54 -7.72 -37.37 -8.74
C GLU A 54 -8.91 -36.83 -9.58
N GLN A 55 -9.72 -35.92 -9.03
CA GLN A 55 -10.88 -35.31 -9.71
C GLN A 55 -10.54 -34.21 -10.73
N LEU A 56 -9.26 -33.89 -10.92
CA LEU A 56 -8.79 -32.80 -11.79
C LEU A 56 -7.73 -33.25 -12.80
N ARG A 57 -7.61 -34.56 -13.01
CA ARG A 57 -6.75 -35.19 -14.01
C ARG A 57 -7.39 -35.05 -15.40
N PRO A 58 -6.74 -34.41 -16.39
CA PRO A 58 -7.14 -34.55 -17.78
C PRO A 58 -6.90 -36.00 -18.20
N GLU A 59 -7.83 -36.60 -18.96
CA GLU A 59 -7.58 -37.88 -19.64
C GLU A 59 -6.64 -37.65 -20.83
N MET A 60 -5.36 -37.38 -20.54
CA MET A 60 -4.30 -37.61 -21.51
C MET A 60 -4.17 -39.12 -21.69
N GLY A 61 -4.36 -39.59 -22.93
CA GLY A 61 -4.18 -40.99 -23.28
C GLY A 61 -2.76 -41.48 -22.96
N SER A 62 -2.58 -42.80 -22.95
CA SER A 62 -1.35 -43.46 -22.53
C SER A 62 -0.19 -43.32 -23.54
N GLN A 63 0.29 -42.10 -23.76
CA GLN A 63 1.67 -41.86 -24.19
C GLN A 63 2.60 -42.22 -23.03
N GLU A 64 3.68 -42.93 -23.33
CA GLU A 64 4.77 -43.13 -22.38
C GLU A 64 5.38 -41.76 -22.02
N ARG A 65 5.62 -41.51 -20.73
CA ARG A 65 6.32 -40.31 -20.26
C ARG A 65 7.79 -40.43 -20.66
N ASN A 66 8.13 -40.01 -21.89
CA ASN A 66 9.48 -40.04 -22.40
C ASN A 66 10.33 -38.93 -21.74
N LEU A 67 10.84 -39.24 -20.55
CA LEU A 67 11.67 -38.37 -19.74
C LEU A 67 13.06 -38.12 -20.38
N ASP A 68 13.55 -39.03 -21.24
CA ASP A 68 14.88 -38.90 -21.84
C ASP A 68 14.99 -37.72 -22.81
N VAL A 69 13.89 -37.29 -23.44
CA VAL A 69 13.83 -36.06 -24.25
C VAL A 69 14.28 -34.83 -23.44
N LEU A 70 14.02 -34.78 -22.13
CA LEU A 70 14.42 -33.65 -21.29
C LEU A 70 15.94 -33.49 -21.17
N ARG A 71 16.75 -34.53 -21.44
CA ARG A 71 18.21 -34.43 -21.46
C ARG A 71 18.71 -33.45 -22.53
N GLU A 72 17.96 -33.29 -23.63
CA GLU A 72 18.29 -32.33 -24.69
C GLU A 72 17.97 -30.88 -24.29
N TYR A 73 17.08 -30.68 -23.32
CA TYR A 73 16.63 -29.35 -22.86
C TYR A 73 17.33 -28.88 -21.58
N LEU A 74 17.71 -29.82 -20.71
CA LEU A 74 18.36 -29.57 -19.41
C LEU A 74 19.88 -29.80 -19.47
N THR A 75 20.53 -29.37 -20.56
CA THR A 75 21.99 -29.45 -20.69
C THR A 75 22.68 -28.38 -19.84
N TYR A 76 23.90 -28.69 -19.37
CA TYR A 76 24.73 -27.75 -18.60
C TYR A 76 24.95 -26.41 -19.33
N GLU A 77 25.16 -26.46 -20.65
CA GLU A 77 25.29 -25.29 -21.51
C GLU A 77 24.04 -24.39 -21.50
N LYS A 78 22.83 -24.99 -21.49
CA LYS A 78 21.56 -24.24 -21.41
C LYS A 78 21.33 -23.64 -20.03
N LEU A 79 21.72 -24.35 -18.95
CA LEU A 79 21.69 -23.81 -17.58
C LEU A 79 22.67 -22.64 -17.42
N GLU A 80 23.88 -22.76 -17.96
CA GLU A 80 24.91 -21.71 -17.96
C GLU A 80 24.53 -20.49 -18.83
N ALA A 81 23.94 -20.71 -20.00
CA ALA A 81 23.40 -19.64 -20.84
C ALA A 81 22.25 -18.88 -20.14
N LEU A 82 21.33 -19.61 -19.49
CA LEU A 82 20.26 -19.02 -18.68
C LEU A 82 20.82 -18.16 -17.54
N ARG A 83 21.75 -18.71 -16.75
CA ARG A 83 22.44 -18.01 -15.66
C ARG A 83 23.14 -16.76 -16.16
N SER A 84 23.86 -16.86 -17.28
CA SER A 84 24.56 -15.73 -17.90
C SER A 84 23.58 -14.62 -18.27
N PHE A 85 22.48 -14.93 -18.97
CA PHE A 85 21.42 -13.99 -19.34
C PHE A 85 20.74 -13.34 -18.12
N TRP A 86 20.50 -14.10 -17.04
CA TRP A 86 19.84 -13.58 -15.84
C TRP A 86 20.68 -12.52 -15.10
N PHE A 87 22.01 -12.64 -15.16
CA PHE A 87 22.97 -11.76 -14.50
C PHE A 87 23.76 -10.82 -15.46
N GLU A 88 23.49 -10.84 -16.77
CA GLU A 88 24.27 -10.10 -17.79
C GLU A 88 24.31 -8.58 -17.57
N HIS A 89 23.26 -8.04 -16.95
CA HIS A 89 23.06 -6.62 -16.72
C HIS A 89 23.82 -6.07 -15.50
N LEU A 90 24.56 -6.93 -14.78
CA LEU A 90 25.42 -6.57 -13.65
C LEU A 90 26.86 -6.37 -14.18
N PRO A 91 27.30 -5.11 -14.38
CA PRO A 91 28.51 -4.80 -15.16
C PRO A 91 29.81 -5.03 -14.38
N GLN A 92 29.73 -5.10 -13.05
CA GLN A 92 30.88 -5.27 -12.16
C GLN A 92 30.62 -6.41 -11.19
N ASP A 93 31.69 -7.06 -10.72
CA ASP A 93 31.58 -8.13 -9.73
C ASP A 93 31.02 -7.64 -8.38
N ALA A 94 31.20 -6.35 -8.04
CA ALA A 94 30.55 -5.74 -6.87
C ALA A 94 29.02 -5.76 -6.99
N ASP A 95 28.48 -5.39 -8.16
CA ASP A 95 27.06 -5.43 -8.47
C ASP A 95 26.52 -6.88 -8.50
N ARG A 96 27.38 -7.88 -8.75
CA ARG A 96 27.04 -9.31 -8.64
C ARG A 96 26.93 -9.76 -7.18
N ILE A 97 27.83 -9.32 -6.31
CA ILE A 97 27.78 -9.62 -4.88
C ILE A 97 26.55 -8.96 -4.23
N ILE A 98 26.34 -7.65 -4.44
CA ILE A 98 25.15 -6.91 -3.96
C ILE A 98 24.61 -5.99 -5.07
N ALA A 99 23.63 -6.51 -5.82
CA ALA A 99 22.93 -5.76 -6.86
C ALA A 99 22.21 -4.54 -6.28
N GLY A 100 22.52 -3.35 -6.78
CA GLY A 100 21.86 -2.12 -6.35
C GLY A 100 20.43 -1.93 -6.92
N PRO A 101 19.65 -0.99 -6.36
CA PRO A 101 18.22 -0.84 -6.66
C PRO A 101 17.90 -0.56 -8.14
N GLU A 102 18.83 0.05 -8.88
CA GLU A 102 18.77 0.27 -10.32
C GLU A 102 18.81 -1.03 -11.13
N TYR A 103 19.68 -1.99 -10.78
CA TYR A 103 19.82 -3.26 -11.47
C TYR A 103 18.70 -4.23 -11.13
N GLN A 104 18.31 -4.30 -9.85
CA GLN A 104 17.21 -5.15 -9.35
C GLN A 104 15.89 -4.93 -10.11
N LYS A 105 15.71 -3.79 -10.79
CA LYS A 105 14.55 -3.52 -11.64
C LYS A 105 14.32 -4.59 -12.71
N ARG A 106 15.39 -5.12 -13.34
CA ARG A 106 15.27 -6.11 -14.42
C ARG A 106 14.66 -7.44 -13.94
N TRP A 107 14.75 -7.76 -12.65
CA TRP A 107 14.14 -8.96 -12.08
C TRP A 107 12.73 -8.72 -11.54
N PHE A 108 12.48 -7.57 -10.89
CA PHE A 108 11.25 -7.35 -10.11
C PHE A 108 10.18 -6.48 -10.80
N PHE A 109 10.45 -5.94 -11.99
CA PHE A 109 9.49 -5.15 -12.78
C PHE A 109 9.19 -5.83 -14.12
N SER A 110 8.04 -5.54 -14.70
CA SER A 110 7.65 -6.00 -16.03
C SER A 110 8.43 -5.25 -17.12
N ASP A 111 9.16 -5.99 -17.97
CA ASP A 111 9.84 -5.48 -19.16
C ASP A 111 9.53 -6.42 -20.33
N LYS A 112 8.81 -5.91 -21.33
CA LYS A 112 8.36 -6.71 -22.47
C LYS A 112 9.52 -7.26 -23.31
N GLN A 113 10.64 -6.54 -23.43
CA GLN A 113 11.78 -7.01 -24.23
C GLN A 113 12.51 -8.14 -23.50
N PHE A 114 12.62 -8.05 -22.17
CA PHE A 114 13.13 -9.13 -21.34
C PHE A 114 12.19 -10.35 -21.39
N ASP A 115 10.87 -10.13 -21.26
CA ASP A 115 9.85 -11.19 -21.35
C ASP A 115 9.85 -11.89 -22.73
N ASP A 116 9.88 -11.13 -23.82
CA ASP A 116 9.96 -11.67 -25.19
C ASP A 116 11.21 -12.56 -25.37
N THR A 117 12.33 -12.18 -24.74
CA THR A 117 13.57 -12.96 -24.75
C THR A 117 13.44 -14.24 -23.91
N CYS A 118 12.82 -14.16 -22.73
CA CYS A 118 12.51 -15.33 -21.90
C CYS A 118 11.60 -16.33 -22.63
N VAL A 119 10.59 -15.83 -23.34
CA VAL A 119 9.70 -16.64 -24.19
C VAL A 119 10.48 -17.30 -25.33
N ALA A 120 11.30 -16.53 -26.06
CA ALA A 120 12.03 -17.04 -27.22
C ALA A 120 13.06 -18.13 -26.85
N HIS A 121 13.82 -17.95 -25.77
CA HIS A 121 14.95 -18.82 -25.43
C HIS A 121 14.59 -19.98 -24.48
N PHE A 122 13.66 -19.78 -23.54
CA PHE A 122 13.48 -20.73 -22.42
C PHE A 122 12.08 -21.37 -22.35
N SER A 123 11.04 -20.79 -22.93
CA SER A 123 9.74 -21.48 -23.03
C SER A 123 9.78 -22.86 -23.71
N PRO A 124 10.66 -23.15 -24.69
CA PRO A 124 10.82 -24.52 -25.19
C PRO A 124 11.24 -25.53 -24.11
N ILE A 125 12.06 -25.10 -23.14
CA ILE A 125 12.46 -25.93 -21.99
C ILE A 125 11.28 -26.10 -21.02
N LEU A 126 10.55 -25.02 -20.73
CA LEU A 126 9.37 -25.06 -19.85
C LEU A 126 8.26 -25.99 -20.40
N GLU A 127 7.93 -25.87 -21.69
CA GLU A 127 6.93 -26.73 -22.32
C GLU A 127 7.42 -28.18 -22.46
N ALA A 128 8.73 -28.43 -22.64
CA ALA A 128 9.28 -29.79 -22.58
C ALA A 128 9.05 -30.42 -21.20
N ILE A 129 9.38 -29.72 -20.10
CA ILE A 129 9.13 -30.17 -18.72
C ILE A 129 7.64 -30.49 -18.48
N ARG A 130 6.74 -29.63 -18.98
CA ARG A 130 5.29 -29.81 -18.89
C ARG A 130 4.79 -31.02 -19.68
N ASN A 131 5.23 -31.18 -20.93
CA ASN A 131 4.83 -32.28 -21.82
C ASN A 131 5.35 -33.64 -21.32
N ALA A 132 6.53 -33.67 -20.70
CA ALA A 132 7.07 -34.86 -20.02
C ALA A 132 6.30 -35.22 -18.72
N GLY A 133 5.49 -34.30 -18.19
CA GLY A 133 4.68 -34.53 -16.99
C GLY A 133 5.52 -34.70 -15.72
N VAL A 134 6.59 -33.91 -15.57
CA VAL A 134 7.48 -33.94 -14.40
C VAL A 134 6.88 -33.10 -13.27
N THR A 135 6.51 -33.75 -12.17
CA THR A 135 5.87 -33.10 -11.01
C THR A 135 6.69 -33.18 -9.72
N SER A 136 7.83 -33.88 -9.74
CA SER A 136 8.71 -34.02 -8.58
C SER A 136 10.13 -33.52 -8.85
N ALA A 137 10.77 -32.96 -7.81
CA ALA A 137 12.18 -32.59 -7.89
C ALA A 137 13.08 -33.81 -8.13
N GLN A 138 12.71 -34.99 -7.61
CA GLN A 138 13.52 -36.19 -7.76
C GLN A 138 13.59 -36.67 -9.22
N GLU A 139 12.47 -36.64 -9.95
CA GLU A 139 12.45 -36.88 -11.41
C GLU A 139 13.36 -35.87 -12.11
N LEU A 140 13.14 -34.56 -11.90
CA LEU A 140 13.89 -33.51 -12.60
C LEU A 140 15.41 -33.55 -12.32
N LEU A 141 15.82 -33.73 -11.06
CA LEU A 141 17.23 -33.78 -10.66
C LEU A 141 17.96 -35.00 -11.19
N SER A 142 17.27 -36.15 -11.31
CA SER A 142 17.85 -37.35 -11.92
C SER A 142 18.14 -37.21 -13.42
N ILE A 143 17.51 -36.23 -14.07
CA ILE A 143 17.72 -35.90 -15.49
C ILE A 143 18.75 -34.76 -15.62
N ALA A 144 18.57 -33.66 -14.87
CA ALA A 144 19.39 -32.46 -14.97
C ALA A 144 20.79 -32.61 -14.35
N GLN A 145 20.95 -33.51 -13.37
CA GLN A 145 22.21 -33.88 -12.72
C GLN A 145 23.15 -32.68 -12.40
N PRO A 146 22.67 -31.61 -11.74
CA PRO A 146 23.44 -30.38 -11.53
C PRO A 146 24.78 -30.66 -10.83
N ARG A 147 25.88 -30.22 -11.46
CA ARG A 147 27.26 -30.57 -11.07
C ARG A 147 27.75 -29.77 -9.88
N ASP A 148 27.31 -28.52 -9.80
CA ASP A 148 27.76 -27.51 -8.86
C ASP A 148 26.60 -26.62 -8.40
N SER A 149 26.89 -25.72 -7.45
CA SER A 149 25.92 -24.81 -6.85
C SER A 149 25.29 -23.83 -7.86
N LEU A 150 25.98 -23.51 -8.95
CA LEU A 150 25.53 -22.59 -9.99
C LEU A 150 24.56 -23.29 -10.95
N ASP A 151 24.74 -24.57 -11.25
CA ASP A 151 23.73 -25.37 -11.95
C ASP A 151 22.42 -25.46 -11.14
N TRP A 152 22.50 -25.64 -9.82
CA TRP A 152 21.32 -25.58 -8.93
C TRP A 152 20.62 -24.21 -8.96
N LEU A 153 21.39 -23.12 -8.87
CA LEU A 153 20.88 -21.75 -9.03
C LEU A 153 20.15 -21.57 -10.37
N SER A 154 20.74 -22.09 -11.45
CA SER A 154 20.18 -22.02 -12.80
C SER A 154 18.86 -22.77 -12.92
N LEU A 155 18.78 -23.96 -12.31
CA LEU A 155 17.57 -24.78 -12.27
C LEU A 155 16.45 -24.10 -11.45
N ILE A 156 16.78 -23.41 -10.36
CA ILE A 156 15.81 -22.64 -9.57
C ILE A 156 15.29 -21.43 -10.37
N ILE A 157 16.18 -20.66 -11.02
CA ILE A 157 15.77 -19.54 -11.90
C ILE A 157 14.87 -20.03 -13.04
N LEU A 158 15.20 -21.18 -13.66
CA LEU A 158 14.40 -21.81 -14.72
C LEU A 158 12.97 -22.16 -14.27
N LEU A 159 12.80 -22.59 -13.02
CA LEU A 159 11.52 -23.07 -12.50
C LEU A 159 10.72 -21.99 -11.77
N ASP A 160 11.36 -20.98 -11.21
CA ASP A 160 10.70 -19.96 -10.41
C ASP A 160 10.49 -18.66 -11.20
N GLN A 161 11.56 -18.14 -11.78
CA GLN A 161 11.59 -16.79 -12.35
C GLN A 161 11.17 -16.79 -13.83
N ILE A 162 11.79 -17.63 -14.66
CA ILE A 162 11.49 -17.67 -16.10
C ILE A 162 10.01 -17.92 -16.41
N PRO A 163 9.24 -18.76 -15.67
CA PRO A 163 7.79 -18.88 -15.89
C PRO A 163 7.04 -17.58 -15.65
N ARG A 164 7.46 -16.73 -14.70
CA ARG A 164 6.83 -15.43 -14.38
C ARG A 164 7.03 -14.41 -15.51
N ASN A 165 8.13 -14.50 -16.25
CA ASN A 165 8.37 -13.74 -17.47
C ASN A 165 7.67 -14.36 -18.70
N SER A 166 7.66 -15.69 -18.82
CA SER A 166 7.13 -16.41 -19.98
C SER A 166 5.61 -16.57 -20.01
N TYR A 167 4.93 -16.57 -18.86
CA TYR A 167 3.49 -16.77 -18.73
C TYR A 167 2.81 -15.59 -18.02
N ARG A 168 2.51 -14.53 -18.77
CA ARG A 168 1.69 -13.40 -18.28
C ARG A 168 0.21 -13.54 -18.66
N GLY A 169 -0.64 -12.70 -18.06
CA GLY A 169 -2.07 -12.66 -18.32
C GLY A 169 -2.76 -13.99 -18.05
N ASP A 170 -3.62 -14.44 -18.95
CA ASP A 170 -4.42 -15.67 -18.83
C ASP A 170 -3.57 -16.94 -18.56
N LYS A 171 -2.29 -16.94 -18.98
CA LYS A 171 -1.37 -18.06 -18.76
C LYS A 171 -0.68 -18.05 -17.40
N ALA A 172 -0.75 -16.97 -16.60
CA ALA A 172 -0.03 -16.84 -15.34
C ALA A 172 -0.36 -17.92 -14.29
N SER A 173 -1.49 -18.60 -14.44
CA SER A 173 -1.84 -19.77 -13.63
C SER A 173 -0.88 -20.96 -13.79
N VAL A 174 -0.15 -21.06 -14.91
CA VAL A 174 0.85 -22.12 -15.12
C VAL A 174 2.00 -22.00 -14.11
N CYS A 175 2.36 -20.80 -13.68
CA CYS A 175 3.40 -20.57 -12.67
C CYS A 175 3.00 -21.22 -11.33
N PHE A 176 1.98 -20.69 -10.66
CA PHE A 176 1.61 -21.13 -9.31
C PHE A 176 0.92 -22.50 -9.26
N THR A 177 0.39 -23.05 -10.36
CA THR A 177 -0.23 -24.39 -10.35
C THR A 177 0.68 -25.53 -10.80
N TYR A 178 1.78 -25.25 -11.51
CA TYR A 178 2.69 -26.29 -12.04
C TYR A 178 4.14 -26.06 -11.59
N PHE A 179 4.66 -24.86 -11.79
CA PHE A 179 6.08 -24.58 -11.59
C PHE A 179 6.46 -24.26 -10.15
N ASP A 180 5.70 -23.44 -9.42
CA ASP A 180 6.01 -23.08 -8.03
C ASP A 180 6.12 -24.33 -7.12
N PRO A 181 5.23 -25.34 -7.19
CA PRO A 181 5.39 -26.58 -6.41
C PRO A 181 6.65 -27.38 -6.75
N LEU A 182 7.18 -27.25 -7.97
CA LEU A 182 8.41 -27.92 -8.41
C LEU A 182 9.65 -27.10 -8.00
N ALA A 183 9.60 -25.77 -8.13
CA ALA A 183 10.62 -24.84 -7.67
C ALA A 183 10.83 -24.92 -6.15
N VAL A 184 9.75 -24.97 -5.36
CA VAL A 184 9.79 -25.18 -3.90
C VAL A 184 10.53 -26.47 -3.55
N GLN A 185 10.22 -27.59 -4.21
CA GLN A 185 10.91 -28.86 -3.95
C GLN A 185 12.41 -28.79 -4.28
N ILE A 186 12.80 -28.11 -5.37
CA ILE A 186 14.22 -27.93 -5.75
C ILE A 186 14.94 -27.02 -4.74
N SER A 187 14.33 -25.92 -4.32
CA SER A 187 14.87 -25.05 -3.25
C SER A 187 15.08 -25.82 -1.94
N LEU A 188 14.08 -26.59 -1.51
CA LEU A 188 14.19 -27.40 -0.29
C LEU A 188 15.30 -28.47 -0.41
N ALA A 189 15.45 -29.11 -1.58
CA ALA A 189 16.53 -30.05 -1.84
C ALA A 189 17.94 -29.40 -1.84
N ALA A 190 18.06 -28.17 -2.34
CA ALA A 190 19.30 -27.40 -2.31
C ALA A 190 19.66 -26.94 -0.88
N ILE A 191 18.67 -26.47 -0.12
CA ILE A 191 18.81 -26.05 1.28
C ILE A 191 19.17 -27.26 2.16
N ALA A 192 18.57 -28.43 1.93
CA ALA A 192 18.90 -29.67 2.65
C ALA A 192 20.34 -30.17 2.39
N GLN A 193 20.91 -29.87 1.23
CA GLN A 193 22.33 -30.08 0.92
C GLN A 193 23.25 -28.94 1.43
N GLY A 194 22.69 -27.91 2.07
CA GLY A 194 23.43 -26.78 2.60
C GLY A 194 23.95 -25.79 1.54
N ILE A 195 23.59 -25.95 0.27
CA ILE A 195 24.17 -25.21 -0.86
C ILE A 195 24.17 -23.68 -0.62
N PRO A 196 23.05 -23.03 -0.21
CA PRO A 196 23.02 -21.57 -0.03
C PRO A 196 23.87 -21.05 1.14
N ASP A 197 24.19 -21.91 2.10
CA ASP A 197 24.81 -21.54 3.38
C ASP A 197 26.25 -22.07 3.53
N GLN A 198 26.71 -22.91 2.60
CA GLN A 198 28.04 -23.54 2.60
C GLN A 198 28.85 -23.26 1.32
N ALA A 199 28.23 -23.23 0.13
CA ALA A 199 28.93 -23.00 -1.13
C ALA A 199 29.37 -21.52 -1.23
N PRO A 200 30.67 -21.18 -1.23
CA PRO A 200 31.13 -19.79 -1.13
C PRO A 200 30.59 -18.85 -2.21
N GLU A 201 30.53 -19.35 -3.45
CA GLU A 201 30.02 -18.68 -4.66
C GLU A 201 28.50 -18.43 -4.67
N ILE A 202 27.78 -19.00 -3.69
CA ILE A 202 26.39 -18.66 -3.39
C ILE A 202 26.33 -17.86 -2.09
N ARG A 203 26.85 -18.39 -0.98
CA ARG A 203 26.72 -17.83 0.38
C ARG A 203 27.09 -16.35 0.44
N TRP A 204 28.20 -16.00 -0.19
CA TRP A 204 28.77 -14.64 -0.17
C TRP A 204 28.43 -13.81 -1.41
N VAL A 205 27.73 -14.38 -2.39
CA VAL A 205 27.20 -13.66 -3.55
C VAL A 205 25.70 -13.50 -3.33
N PHE A 206 25.31 -12.48 -2.56
CA PHE A 206 23.94 -12.37 -2.05
C PHE A 206 22.88 -12.27 -3.17
N SER A 207 23.24 -11.67 -4.32
CA SER A 207 22.39 -11.65 -5.53
C SER A 207 22.20 -13.03 -6.19
N HIS A 208 23.07 -14.02 -5.93
CA HIS A 208 22.82 -15.43 -6.25
C HIS A 208 21.95 -16.09 -5.17
N ARG A 209 22.35 -15.94 -3.90
CA ARG A 209 21.73 -16.61 -2.74
C ARG A 209 20.23 -16.35 -2.62
N ASN A 210 19.80 -15.12 -2.89
CA ASN A 210 18.40 -14.70 -2.86
C ASN A 210 17.45 -15.69 -3.58
N TRP A 211 17.84 -16.16 -4.77
CA TRP A 211 16.98 -17.02 -5.61
C TRP A 211 16.72 -18.39 -5.01
N PHE A 212 17.59 -18.91 -4.14
CA PHE A 212 17.33 -20.17 -3.44
C PHE A 212 16.17 -20.07 -2.43
N TYR A 213 15.77 -18.86 -2.03
CA TYR A 213 14.72 -18.61 -1.04
C TYR A 213 13.43 -18.07 -1.68
N MET A 214 13.51 -17.45 -2.87
CA MET A 214 12.33 -16.93 -3.59
C MET A 214 11.21 -17.96 -3.83
N PRO A 215 11.47 -19.24 -4.21
CA PRO A 215 10.41 -20.23 -4.35
C PRO A 215 9.63 -20.48 -3.06
N LEU A 216 10.30 -20.42 -1.90
CA LEU A 216 9.64 -20.59 -0.60
C LEU A 216 8.69 -19.42 -0.30
N MET A 217 9.15 -18.19 -0.57
CA MET A 217 8.34 -16.97 -0.57
C MET A 217 7.19 -17.01 -1.59
N HIS A 218 7.30 -17.82 -2.65
CA HIS A 218 6.26 -18.00 -3.66
C HIS A 218 5.18 -19.02 -3.29
N SER A 219 5.43 -19.88 -2.31
CA SER A 219 4.49 -20.91 -1.83
C SER A 219 3.15 -20.35 -1.35
N GLU A 220 2.16 -21.25 -1.22
CA GLU A 220 0.93 -21.02 -0.46
C GLU A 220 0.92 -21.77 0.90
N ASP A 221 1.99 -22.52 1.21
CA ASP A 221 2.19 -23.21 2.49
C ASP A 221 2.99 -22.36 3.49
N LEU A 222 2.44 -22.20 4.70
CA LEU A 222 3.08 -21.51 5.82
C LEU A 222 4.43 -22.14 6.21
N SER A 223 4.60 -23.46 6.10
CA SER A 223 5.86 -24.13 6.47
C SER A 223 7.03 -23.77 5.53
N ALA A 224 6.74 -23.37 4.30
CA ALA A 224 7.73 -22.81 3.39
C ALA A 224 8.12 -21.38 3.81
N HIS A 225 7.16 -20.56 4.24
CA HIS A 225 7.41 -19.21 4.75
C HIS A 225 8.19 -19.20 6.07
N ASP A 226 7.92 -20.11 7.00
CA ASP A 226 8.75 -20.30 8.22
C ASP A 226 10.23 -20.56 7.86
N GLN A 227 10.47 -21.39 6.85
CA GLN A 227 11.82 -21.68 6.34
C GLN A 227 12.43 -20.51 5.57
N ALA A 228 11.62 -19.75 4.82
CA ALA A 228 12.05 -18.56 4.10
C ALA A 228 12.51 -17.46 5.06
N VAL A 229 11.72 -17.10 6.09
CA VAL A 229 12.12 -16.15 7.14
C VAL A 229 13.45 -16.58 7.77
N ALA A 230 13.58 -17.84 8.16
CA ALA A 230 14.81 -18.36 8.76
C ALA A 230 16.02 -18.27 7.82
N ALA A 231 15.82 -18.45 6.51
CA ALA A 231 16.88 -18.40 5.51
C ALA A 231 17.31 -16.96 5.15
N PHE A 232 16.35 -16.05 4.95
CA PHE A 232 16.63 -14.63 4.78
C PHE A 232 17.28 -14.01 6.02
N ASN A 233 16.92 -14.46 7.22
CA ASN A 233 17.60 -14.03 8.45
C ASN A 233 19.08 -14.46 8.46
N ARG A 234 19.41 -15.73 8.13
CA ARG A 234 20.81 -16.18 8.03
C ARG A 234 21.60 -15.39 6.98
N MET A 235 20.98 -15.04 5.86
CA MET A 235 21.61 -14.19 4.85
C MET A 235 21.87 -12.77 5.36
N ASN A 236 20.92 -12.18 6.09
CA ASN A 236 21.07 -10.88 6.73
C ASN A 236 22.14 -10.89 7.84
N GLU A 237 22.22 -11.96 8.63
CA GLU A 237 23.29 -12.19 9.62
C GLU A 237 24.67 -12.31 8.95
N ASP A 238 24.79 -13.04 7.84
CA ASP A 238 26.02 -13.10 7.05
C ASP A 238 26.40 -11.71 6.51
N ILE A 239 25.47 -10.92 5.95
CA ILE A 239 25.73 -9.53 5.50
C ILE A 239 26.22 -8.67 6.66
N LEU A 240 25.56 -8.73 7.82
CA LEU A 240 25.95 -7.97 9.01
C LEU A 240 27.31 -8.39 9.58
N SER A 241 27.72 -9.66 9.40
CA SER A 241 29.06 -10.14 9.79
C SER A 241 30.22 -9.54 8.97
N LEU A 242 29.91 -8.91 7.84
CA LEU A 242 30.87 -8.32 6.91
C LEU A 242 31.10 -6.82 7.12
N THR A 243 30.24 -6.10 7.85
CA THR A 243 30.33 -4.63 7.99
C THR A 243 31.54 -4.15 8.79
N GLU A 244 32.22 -5.03 9.53
CA GLU A 244 33.41 -4.73 10.32
C GLU A 244 34.48 -5.84 10.14
N GLY A 245 35.67 -5.65 10.73
CA GLY A 245 36.77 -6.61 10.67
C GLY A 245 37.50 -6.65 9.33
N THR A 246 38.46 -7.57 9.18
CA THR A 246 39.29 -7.71 7.97
C THR A 246 39.53 -9.18 7.62
N GLY A 247 39.83 -9.46 6.35
CA GLY A 247 40.09 -10.82 5.86
C GLY A 247 38.82 -11.62 5.57
N GLY A 248 38.97 -12.95 5.55
CA GLY A 248 37.88 -13.91 5.30
C GLY A 248 38.42 -15.29 4.97
N ALA A 249 37.61 -16.34 5.14
CA ALA A 249 38.03 -17.74 5.06
C ALA A 249 38.33 -18.22 3.62
N ASN A 250 37.84 -17.50 2.60
CA ASN A 250 38.07 -17.79 1.18
C ASN A 250 38.10 -16.48 0.35
N GLU A 251 38.14 -16.58 -0.98
CA GLU A 251 38.10 -15.39 -1.86
C GLU A 251 36.73 -14.68 -1.83
N TYR A 252 35.64 -15.43 -1.99
CA TYR A 252 34.28 -14.87 -2.04
C TYR A 252 33.92 -14.09 -0.77
N GLU A 253 34.27 -14.60 0.42
CA GLU A 253 34.05 -13.85 1.67
C GLU A 253 34.84 -12.54 1.72
N ARG A 254 36.12 -12.54 1.29
CA ARG A 254 36.95 -11.32 1.27
C ARG A 254 36.38 -10.27 0.32
N ARG A 255 36.00 -10.68 -0.89
CA ARG A 255 35.38 -9.81 -1.89
C ARG A 255 34.00 -9.30 -1.44
N ALA A 256 33.22 -10.14 -0.76
CA ALA A 256 31.97 -9.71 -0.15
C ALA A 256 32.20 -8.72 1.00
N ARG A 257 33.25 -8.91 1.81
CA ARG A 257 33.64 -7.96 2.87
C ARG A 257 34.04 -6.62 2.29
N GLU A 258 34.82 -6.60 1.22
CA GLU A 258 35.21 -5.39 0.49
C GLU A 258 33.97 -4.61 0.00
N VAL A 259 33.03 -5.28 -0.68
CA VAL A 259 31.77 -4.66 -1.18
C VAL A 259 30.84 -4.19 -0.05
N VAL A 260 30.72 -4.96 1.03
CA VAL A 260 29.90 -4.57 2.20
C VAL A 260 30.52 -3.42 2.98
N GLN A 261 31.85 -3.29 3.00
CA GLN A 261 32.53 -2.19 3.69
C GLN A 261 32.64 -0.91 2.85
N GLU A 262 32.48 -1.00 1.52
CA GLU A 262 32.35 0.17 0.64
C GLU A 262 31.04 0.94 0.88
N ASP A 263 29.90 0.23 1.00
CA ASP A 263 28.63 0.82 1.44
C ASP A 263 27.87 -0.11 2.42
N PRO A 264 28.18 -0.03 3.74
CA PRO A 264 27.47 -0.78 4.77
C PRO A 264 25.99 -0.42 4.88
N GLY A 265 25.60 0.79 4.44
CA GLY A 265 24.21 1.25 4.46
C GLY A 265 23.36 0.55 3.42
N LYS A 266 23.82 0.52 2.16
CA LYS A 266 23.22 -0.23 1.05
C LYS A 266 23.17 -1.73 1.36
N ALA A 267 24.28 -2.30 1.82
CA ALA A 267 24.36 -3.72 2.15
C ALA A 267 23.35 -4.13 3.23
N LYS A 268 23.37 -3.45 4.38
CA LYS A 268 22.40 -3.67 5.46
C LYS A 268 20.95 -3.41 5.01
N GLY A 269 20.73 -2.38 4.21
CA GLY A 269 19.42 -2.05 3.66
C GLY A 269 18.81 -3.20 2.84
N ILE A 270 19.62 -3.88 2.02
CA ILE A 270 19.18 -5.02 1.20
C ILE A 270 18.92 -6.27 2.06
N GLY A 271 19.79 -6.57 3.04
CA GLY A 271 19.57 -7.67 3.99
C GLY A 271 18.29 -7.50 4.80
N GLU A 272 18.07 -6.31 5.38
CA GLU A 272 16.85 -5.99 6.11
C GLU A 272 15.61 -5.94 5.21
N MET A 273 15.72 -5.49 3.96
CA MET A 273 14.60 -5.41 3.02
C MET A 273 14.01 -6.78 2.72
N ASN A 274 14.86 -7.75 2.37
CA ASN A 274 14.39 -9.08 1.93
C ASN A 274 13.77 -9.85 3.10
N LEU A 275 14.36 -9.78 4.31
CA LEU A 275 13.79 -10.34 5.52
C LEU A 275 12.41 -9.72 5.85
N LYS A 276 12.32 -8.39 5.91
CA LYS A 276 11.05 -7.68 6.22
C LYS A 276 9.98 -7.81 5.13
N PHE A 277 10.36 -8.17 3.92
CA PHE A 277 9.43 -8.49 2.84
C PHE A 277 8.86 -9.90 3.03
N GLU A 278 9.70 -10.88 3.39
CA GLU A 278 9.29 -12.25 3.69
C GLU A 278 8.44 -12.34 4.97
N GLU A 279 8.82 -11.67 6.07
CA GLU A 279 8.01 -11.62 7.30
C GLU A 279 6.55 -11.18 7.04
N LYS A 280 6.36 -10.23 6.11
CA LYS A 280 5.01 -9.77 5.70
C LYS A 280 4.28 -10.82 4.86
N HIS A 281 4.97 -11.53 3.98
CA HIS A 281 4.38 -12.62 3.18
C HIS A 281 3.96 -13.78 4.07
N ARG A 282 4.80 -14.18 5.02
CA ARG A 282 4.46 -15.16 6.07
C ARG A 282 3.17 -14.78 6.80
N VAL A 283 3.04 -13.54 7.27
CA VAL A 283 1.82 -13.07 7.98
C VAL A 283 0.57 -13.08 7.10
N ILE A 284 0.71 -12.88 5.78
CA ILE A 284 -0.41 -13.03 4.83
C ILE A 284 -0.82 -14.52 4.72
N ILE A 285 0.12 -15.44 4.55
CA ILE A 285 -0.19 -16.87 4.44
C ILE A 285 -0.71 -17.46 5.75
N GLU A 286 -0.14 -17.08 6.90
CA GLU A 286 -0.61 -17.47 8.24
C GLU A 286 -2.07 -17.05 8.48
N ARG A 287 -2.51 -15.94 7.87
CA ARG A 287 -3.85 -15.38 8.02
C ARG A 287 -4.88 -15.89 7.01
N PHE A 288 -4.45 -16.21 5.79
CA PHE A 288 -5.36 -16.51 4.66
C PHE A 288 -5.16 -17.90 4.04
N GLY A 289 -4.12 -18.64 4.41
CA GLY A 289 -3.81 -20.00 3.95
C GLY A 289 -3.44 -20.11 2.46
N ARG A 290 -3.21 -18.98 1.79
CA ARG A 290 -2.80 -18.84 0.38
C ARG A 290 -2.62 -17.38 -0.01
N LYS A 291 -2.14 -17.11 -1.23
CA LYS A 291 -2.02 -15.75 -1.76
C LYS A 291 -3.37 -15.19 -2.21
N SER A 292 -3.65 -13.95 -1.84
CA SER A 292 -4.95 -13.29 -2.08
C SER A 292 -5.28 -13.13 -3.58
N THR A 293 -4.25 -13.10 -4.43
CA THR A 293 -4.35 -12.94 -5.89
C THR A 293 -4.60 -14.26 -6.64
N SER A 294 -4.52 -15.42 -6.00
CA SER A 294 -4.71 -16.73 -6.65
C SER A 294 -6.20 -16.98 -6.99
N PRO A 295 -6.58 -17.10 -8.28
CA PRO A 295 -7.98 -17.19 -8.70
C PRO A 295 -8.69 -18.43 -8.12
N LYS A 296 -9.91 -18.22 -7.59
CA LYS A 296 -10.73 -19.30 -7.05
C LYS A 296 -11.17 -20.26 -8.18
N LYS A 297 -10.86 -21.55 -8.05
CA LYS A 297 -11.60 -22.59 -8.80
C LYS A 297 -13.07 -22.55 -8.38
N MET A 298 -13.92 -22.06 -9.28
CA MET A 298 -15.34 -21.83 -9.01
C MET A 298 -16.12 -23.14 -9.17
N VAL A 299 -16.49 -23.77 -8.06
CA VAL A 299 -17.32 -24.98 -8.06
C VAL A 299 -18.77 -24.59 -8.36
N THR A 300 -19.23 -24.90 -9.58
CA THR A 300 -20.56 -24.51 -10.07
C THR A 300 -21.66 -25.45 -9.55
N THR A 301 -22.19 -25.19 -8.35
CA THR A 301 -23.40 -25.85 -7.86
C THR A 301 -24.66 -25.29 -8.55
N ARG A 302 -25.21 -26.09 -9.47
CA ARG A 302 -26.35 -25.73 -10.32
C ARG A 302 -27.69 -25.96 -9.60
N ALA A 303 -28.38 -24.89 -9.20
CA ALA A 303 -29.76 -24.90 -8.69
C ALA A 303 -30.63 -23.89 -9.47
N SER A 304 -31.96 -24.06 -9.49
CA SER A 304 -32.83 -23.40 -10.48
C SER A 304 -34.18 -22.91 -9.95
N SER A 305 -34.48 -21.63 -10.20
CA SER A 305 -35.82 -21.01 -10.29
C SER A 305 -35.65 -19.62 -10.95
N ARG A 306 -36.15 -19.36 -12.17
CA ARG A 306 -37.54 -19.12 -12.63
C ARG A 306 -38.13 -17.77 -12.17
N GLY A 307 -38.53 -16.93 -13.14
CA GLY A 307 -39.07 -15.57 -12.97
C GLY A 307 -38.44 -14.58 -13.95
N ALA A 308 -38.54 -14.78 -15.26
CA ALA A 308 -39.69 -14.40 -16.12
C ALA A 308 -39.78 -12.87 -16.36
N SER A 309 -39.54 -12.44 -17.60
CA SER A 309 -39.54 -11.05 -18.06
C SER A 309 -40.90 -10.66 -18.65
N VAL A 310 -41.45 -9.50 -18.26
CA VAL A 310 -42.50 -8.76 -19.00
C VAL A 310 -42.32 -7.25 -18.81
N GLY A 311 -42.54 -6.50 -19.89
CA GLY A 311 -42.85 -5.06 -19.95
C GLY A 311 -43.09 -4.69 -21.41
N PRO A 312 -43.47 -3.43 -21.75
CA PRO A 312 -43.86 -2.31 -20.91
C PRO A 312 -45.37 -1.96 -21.11
N GLU A 313 -45.81 -0.75 -20.71
CA GLU A 313 -46.58 0.24 -21.52
C GLU A 313 -47.43 1.20 -20.62
N PHE A 314 -47.90 2.30 -21.21
CA PHE A 314 -48.83 3.33 -20.72
C PHE A 314 -48.35 4.37 -19.68
N ALA A 315 -48.19 5.60 -20.19
CA ALA A 315 -48.36 6.85 -19.44
C ALA A 315 -49.82 7.36 -19.59
N PRO A 316 -50.19 8.42 -18.86
CA PRO A 316 -50.68 9.61 -19.58
C PRO A 316 -50.09 10.93 -19.07
N GLU A 317 -50.29 11.99 -19.85
CA GLU A 317 -49.91 13.38 -19.57
C GLU A 317 -50.90 14.07 -18.60
N PHE A 318 -50.61 15.30 -18.13
CA PHE A 318 -51.42 16.48 -18.50
C PHE A 318 -50.83 17.82 -18.00
N HIS A 319 -50.54 18.70 -18.97
CA HIS A 319 -50.68 20.17 -18.96
C HIS A 319 -49.86 21.11 -18.04
N THR A 320 -49.62 22.30 -18.59
CA THR A 320 -48.83 23.43 -18.07
C THR A 320 -49.70 24.69 -18.03
N GLU A 321 -49.51 25.61 -17.07
CA GLU A 321 -49.95 26.99 -17.24
C GLU A 321 -49.13 28.01 -16.41
N LEU A 322 -49.11 29.27 -16.83
CA LEU A 322 -48.27 30.36 -16.32
C LEU A 322 -49.09 31.67 -16.20
N PRO A 323 -49.11 32.37 -15.05
CA PRO A 323 -49.73 33.70 -14.92
C PRO A 323 -48.79 34.86 -15.29
N THR A 324 -49.33 35.90 -15.92
CA THR A 324 -48.59 37.09 -16.43
C THR A 324 -48.65 38.34 -15.52
N ILE A 325 -47.85 39.35 -15.89
CA ILE A 325 -47.57 40.60 -15.15
C ILE A 325 -48.66 41.66 -15.35
N PRO A 326 -49.08 42.39 -14.28
CA PRO A 326 -49.72 43.71 -14.37
C PRO A 326 -48.74 44.90 -14.16
N SER A 327 -49.13 46.10 -14.61
CA SER A 327 -48.25 47.27 -14.82
C SER A 327 -48.11 48.27 -13.65
N THR A 328 -47.13 49.17 -13.78
CA THR A 328 -46.84 50.30 -12.87
C THR A 328 -47.84 51.47 -12.98
N PRO A 329 -47.86 52.38 -11.99
CA PRO A 329 -47.94 53.82 -12.33
C PRO A 329 -47.10 54.79 -11.46
N SER A 330 -46.55 55.80 -12.14
CA SER A 330 -46.25 57.19 -11.73
C SER A 330 -45.68 57.57 -10.34
N THR A 331 -44.45 58.09 -10.39
CA THR A 331 -43.92 59.30 -9.71
C THR A 331 -44.84 60.24 -8.93
N ARG A 332 -44.34 60.77 -7.79
CA ARG A 332 -44.69 62.13 -7.28
C ARG A 332 -43.51 62.80 -6.55
N LYS A 333 -43.26 64.09 -6.82
CA LYS A 333 -42.25 64.94 -6.14
C LYS A 333 -42.87 65.76 -4.98
N ARG A 334 -42.13 65.94 -3.88
CA ARG A 334 -42.18 67.13 -2.97
C ARG A 334 -40.93 67.11 -2.07
N THR A 335 -39.91 67.93 -2.27
CA THR A 335 -39.78 69.39 -2.03
C THR A 335 -39.68 69.77 -0.54
N ILE A 336 -38.42 69.96 -0.12
CA ILE A 336 -37.85 70.91 0.86
C ILE A 336 -38.81 71.59 1.86
N LYS A 337 -38.44 71.52 3.16
CA LYS A 337 -38.57 72.65 4.08
C LYS A 337 -37.30 72.81 4.92
N THR A 338 -36.63 73.96 4.75
CA THR A 338 -35.66 74.49 5.72
C THR A 338 -36.40 75.32 6.77
N SER A 339 -35.93 75.28 8.01
CA SER A 339 -36.38 76.18 9.08
C SER A 339 -35.23 76.44 10.06
N SER A 340 -34.73 77.66 10.05
CA SER A 340 -33.67 78.16 10.94
C SER A 340 -34.27 78.85 12.16
N SER A 341 -33.73 78.61 13.37
CA SER A 341 -33.79 79.60 14.46
C SER A 341 -32.86 79.28 15.63
N THR A 342 -32.17 80.32 16.12
CA THR A 342 -31.76 80.56 17.51
C THR A 342 -30.61 79.73 18.12
N THR A 343 -29.55 80.44 18.47
CA THR A 343 -28.49 80.05 19.42
C THR A 343 -28.95 80.15 20.88
N THR A 344 -28.60 79.16 21.71
CA THR A 344 -28.55 79.29 23.17
C THR A 344 -27.26 78.68 23.70
N ASN A 345 -26.43 79.47 24.39
CA ASN A 345 -25.23 78.96 25.05
C ASN A 345 -25.61 78.12 26.28
N GLY A 346 -25.30 76.83 26.26
CA GLY A 346 -25.53 75.90 27.37
C GLY A 346 -24.29 75.06 27.64
N SER A 347 -23.67 75.23 28.82
CA SER A 347 -22.53 74.42 29.24
C SER A 347 -22.99 73.01 29.63
N ALA A 348 -22.88 72.08 28.69
CA ALA A 348 -23.13 70.66 28.93
C ALA A 348 -21.87 69.86 28.62
N LYS A 349 -21.42 69.03 29.57
CA LYS A 349 -20.30 68.09 29.39
C LYS A 349 -20.51 67.30 28.10
N LYS A 350 -19.52 67.28 27.19
CA LYS A 350 -19.47 66.31 26.09
C LYS A 350 -19.27 64.90 26.65
N ARG A 351 -20.35 64.31 27.18
CA ARG A 351 -20.53 62.86 27.25
C ARG A 351 -20.44 62.38 25.81
N ARG A 352 -19.24 61.97 25.41
CA ARG A 352 -18.96 61.43 24.08
C ARG A 352 -19.78 60.17 23.94
N LEU A 353 -20.99 60.30 23.38
CA LEU A 353 -21.75 59.17 22.88
C LEU A 353 -20.88 58.53 21.82
N SER A 354 -20.17 57.48 22.23
CA SER A 354 -19.73 56.44 21.32
C SER A 354 -20.99 55.83 20.74
N VAL A 355 -21.45 56.43 19.63
CA VAL A 355 -22.15 55.66 18.61
C VAL A 355 -21.19 54.53 18.27
N GLU A 356 -21.44 53.33 18.82
CA GLU A 356 -20.77 52.14 18.31
C GLU A 356 -21.07 52.12 16.81
N GLU A 357 -20.04 52.12 15.97
CA GLU A 357 -20.30 51.88 14.55
C GLU A 357 -21.05 50.55 14.43
N PRO A 358 -22.14 50.49 13.64
CA PRO A 358 -22.95 49.28 13.53
C PRO A 358 -22.02 48.13 13.16
N LYS A 359 -21.97 47.10 14.00
CA LYS A 359 -20.90 46.09 14.02
C LYS A 359 -20.84 45.33 12.69
N LYS A 360 -20.04 45.85 11.76
CA LYS A 360 -19.89 45.36 10.38
C LYS A 360 -19.45 43.90 10.43
N TRP A 361 -20.30 43.03 9.89
CA TRP A 361 -20.02 41.61 9.76
C TRP A 361 -18.72 41.37 8.99
N ARG A 362 -17.94 40.38 9.46
CA ARG A 362 -16.61 40.02 8.93
C ARG A 362 -16.45 38.51 9.02
N HIS A 363 -16.21 37.87 7.88
CA HIS A 363 -15.71 36.50 7.87
C HIS A 363 -14.24 36.48 8.27
N THR A 364 -13.86 35.55 9.15
CA THR A 364 -12.46 35.28 9.48
C THR A 364 -12.24 33.76 9.42
N PRO A 365 -11.48 33.25 8.44
CA PRO A 365 -11.14 31.83 8.34
C PRO A 365 -10.51 31.33 9.65
N SER A 366 -10.94 30.17 10.14
CA SER A 366 -10.27 29.57 11.30
C SER A 366 -8.93 28.94 10.89
N SER A 367 -7.98 28.89 11.83
CA SER A 367 -6.70 28.22 11.61
C SER A 367 -6.88 26.75 11.19
N ALA A 368 -7.90 26.08 11.72
CA ALA A 368 -8.26 24.70 11.36
C ALA A 368 -8.75 24.60 9.90
N THR A 369 -9.60 25.52 9.44
CA THR A 369 -10.05 25.56 8.04
C THR A 369 -8.89 25.84 7.08
N ILE A 370 -7.99 26.77 7.41
CA ILE A 370 -6.81 27.06 6.58
C ILE A 370 -5.83 25.88 6.56
N PHE A 371 -5.54 25.28 7.72
CA PHE A 371 -4.68 24.09 7.80
C PHE A 371 -5.26 22.91 7.03
N TRP A 372 -6.56 22.63 7.19
CA TRP A 372 -7.23 21.57 6.44
C TRP A 372 -7.10 21.78 4.93
N LEU A 373 -7.42 22.96 4.41
CA LEU A 373 -7.33 23.23 2.98
C LEU A 373 -5.89 23.20 2.43
N LEU A 374 -4.88 23.51 3.26
CA LEU A 374 -3.46 23.35 2.88
C LEU A 374 -3.02 21.89 2.77
N VAL A 375 -3.68 20.96 3.48
CA VAL A 375 -3.39 19.52 3.44
C VAL A 375 -4.28 18.79 2.43
N SER A 376 -5.58 19.11 2.40
CA SER A 376 -6.56 18.40 1.57
C SER A 376 -6.49 18.78 0.09
N LEU A 377 -6.19 20.03 -0.28
CA LEU A 377 -6.10 20.40 -1.70
C LEU A 377 -4.95 19.67 -2.44
N PRO A 378 -3.73 19.53 -1.90
CA PRO A 378 -2.70 18.68 -2.51
C PRO A 378 -3.11 17.21 -2.62
N LEU A 379 -3.70 16.64 -1.56
CA LEU A 379 -4.15 15.24 -1.56
C LEU A 379 -5.28 14.97 -2.56
N VAL A 380 -6.25 15.89 -2.67
CA VAL A 380 -7.37 15.77 -3.62
C VAL A 380 -6.90 16.05 -5.05
N ALA A 381 -5.93 16.95 -5.28
CA ALA A 381 -5.31 17.13 -6.59
C ALA A 381 -4.52 15.89 -7.04
N TRP A 382 -3.84 15.22 -6.10
CA TRP A 382 -3.17 13.94 -6.33
C TRP A 382 -4.19 12.83 -6.63
N ASP A 383 -5.30 12.77 -5.91
CA ASP A 383 -6.40 11.84 -6.18
C ASP A 383 -7.04 12.04 -7.57
N ILE A 384 -7.27 13.29 -7.96
CA ILE A 384 -7.74 13.64 -9.32
C ILE A 384 -6.75 13.13 -10.37
N GLY A 385 -5.45 13.33 -10.14
CA GLY A 385 -4.39 12.78 -10.97
C GLY A 385 -4.45 11.25 -11.07
N TYR A 386 -4.59 10.55 -9.95
CA TYR A 386 -4.69 9.09 -9.92
C TYR A 386 -5.92 8.58 -10.67
N VAL A 387 -7.12 9.08 -10.39
CA VAL A 387 -8.37 8.50 -10.93
C VAL A 387 -8.57 8.84 -12.41
N PHE A 388 -8.21 10.05 -12.86
CA PHE A 388 -8.34 10.43 -14.28
C PHE A 388 -7.16 9.96 -15.15
N GLY A 389 -6.00 9.65 -14.56
CA GLY A 389 -4.88 9.07 -15.29
C GLY A 389 -4.94 7.54 -15.47
N ARG A 390 -6.02 6.86 -15.03
CA ARG A 390 -6.17 5.40 -15.18
C ARG A 390 -6.30 5.02 -16.66
N PRO A 391 -5.63 3.96 -17.15
CA PRO A 391 -4.86 2.97 -16.39
C PRO A 391 -3.41 3.37 -16.11
N HIS A 392 -2.88 4.42 -16.75
CA HIS A 392 -1.45 4.79 -16.68
C HIS A 392 -0.94 5.14 -15.27
N THR A 393 -1.83 5.47 -14.34
CA THR A 393 -1.54 5.75 -12.92
C THR A 393 -1.72 4.55 -11.99
N MET A 394 -2.39 3.49 -12.43
CA MET A 394 -2.61 2.25 -11.69
C MET A 394 -1.33 1.39 -11.69
N PRO A 395 -1.24 0.32 -10.86
CA PRO A 395 -0.25 -0.73 -11.09
C PRO A 395 -0.21 -1.19 -12.56
N GLU A 396 0.98 -1.55 -13.05
CA GLU A 396 1.35 -1.69 -14.48
C GLU A 396 1.37 -0.38 -15.32
N GLY A 397 1.00 0.77 -14.77
CA GLY A 397 0.96 2.06 -15.46
C GLY A 397 2.26 2.88 -15.38
N TYR A 398 2.65 3.53 -16.49
CA TYR A 398 3.92 4.27 -16.57
C TYR A 398 4.01 5.55 -15.71
N LEU A 399 2.89 6.11 -15.25
CA LEU A 399 2.84 7.23 -14.30
C LEU A 399 2.81 6.76 -12.84
N HIS A 400 2.52 5.48 -12.60
CA HIS A 400 2.39 4.91 -11.26
C HIS A 400 3.68 5.09 -10.44
N TRP A 401 4.82 4.89 -11.08
CA TRP A 401 6.13 5.24 -10.52
C TRP A 401 6.59 6.61 -11.04
N PRO A 402 7.12 7.51 -10.20
CA PRO A 402 7.21 7.42 -8.75
C PRO A 402 5.94 7.92 -8.02
N LEU A 403 4.97 8.49 -8.74
CA LEU A 403 3.99 9.42 -8.17
C LEU A 403 2.81 8.76 -7.44
N TYR A 404 2.40 7.55 -7.80
CA TYR A 404 1.17 6.92 -7.28
C TYR A 404 1.39 5.56 -6.60
N ILE A 405 2.64 5.21 -6.27
CA ILE A 405 3.00 3.96 -5.57
C ILE A 405 2.08 3.65 -4.36
N PRO A 406 1.72 4.61 -3.48
CA PRO A 406 0.82 4.32 -2.35
C PRO A 406 -0.61 3.90 -2.75
N TYR A 407 -1.07 4.26 -3.96
CA TYR A 407 -2.36 3.83 -4.47
C TYR A 407 -2.39 2.35 -4.86
N ALA A 408 -1.24 1.67 -5.01
CA ALA A 408 -1.22 0.21 -5.13
C ALA A 408 -1.77 -0.46 -3.85
N LEU A 409 -1.33 0.02 -2.68
CA LEU A 409 -1.86 -0.44 -1.39
C LEU A 409 -3.31 0.02 -1.20
N TYR A 410 -3.61 1.29 -1.48
CA TYR A 410 -4.98 1.81 -1.30
C TYR A 410 -6.00 1.09 -2.20
N GLY A 411 -5.65 0.76 -3.44
CA GLY A 411 -6.48 -0.03 -4.36
C GLY A 411 -6.55 -1.53 -4.05
N GLN A 412 -5.68 -2.05 -3.18
CA GLN A 412 -5.81 -3.39 -2.60
C GLN A 412 -6.72 -3.39 -1.38
N VAL A 413 -6.73 -2.31 -0.58
CA VAL A 413 -7.64 -2.13 0.54
C VAL A 413 -9.05 -1.82 0.03
N ASP A 414 -9.25 -0.72 -0.69
CA ASP A 414 -10.53 -0.40 -1.29
C ASP A 414 -10.53 -0.71 -2.79
N TYR A 415 -11.24 -1.76 -3.17
CA TYR A 415 -11.32 -2.18 -4.56
C TYR A 415 -12.02 -1.16 -5.48
N ILE A 416 -12.70 -0.13 -4.97
CA ILE A 416 -13.22 1.00 -5.76
C ILE A 416 -12.07 1.88 -6.31
N TYR A 417 -10.86 1.77 -5.75
CA TYR A 417 -9.62 2.37 -6.24
C TYR A 417 -8.69 1.42 -7.01
N GLY A 418 -8.95 0.11 -6.96
CA GLY A 418 -8.18 -0.93 -7.64
C GLY A 418 -8.75 -1.37 -9.00
N SER A 419 -8.10 -2.38 -9.62
CA SER A 419 -8.45 -2.89 -10.95
C SER A 419 -9.87 -3.46 -11.01
N LYS A 420 -10.33 -4.17 -9.97
CA LYS A 420 -11.69 -4.74 -9.88
C LYS A 420 -12.79 -3.76 -10.31
N ALA A 421 -12.76 -2.51 -9.84
CA ALA A 421 -13.75 -1.50 -10.22
C ALA A 421 -13.50 -0.87 -11.60
N PHE A 422 -12.24 -0.74 -12.01
CA PHE A 422 -11.87 -0.22 -13.33
C PHE A 422 -12.25 -1.20 -14.45
N ASP A 423 -11.91 -2.49 -14.30
CA ASP A 423 -12.19 -3.56 -15.25
C ASP A 423 -13.70 -3.83 -15.37
N ALA A 424 -14.43 -3.73 -14.25
CA ALA A 424 -15.89 -3.74 -14.21
C ALA A 424 -16.55 -2.45 -14.75
N LYS A 425 -15.76 -1.46 -15.19
CA LYS A 425 -16.20 -0.16 -15.71
C LYS A 425 -17.12 0.61 -14.75
N ASN A 426 -16.89 0.48 -13.44
CA ASN A 426 -17.67 1.17 -12.42
C ASN A 426 -17.35 2.69 -12.43
N GLY A 427 -18.30 3.49 -12.91
CA GLY A 427 -18.15 4.94 -13.02
C GLY A 427 -18.17 5.71 -11.69
N PHE A 428 -18.47 5.07 -10.56
CA PHE A 428 -18.65 5.76 -9.27
C PHE A 428 -17.43 6.59 -8.85
N THR A 429 -16.24 5.99 -8.87
CA THR A 429 -14.99 6.69 -8.48
C THR A 429 -14.71 7.88 -9.39
N ALA A 430 -14.87 7.72 -10.71
CA ALA A 430 -14.66 8.80 -11.66
C ALA A 430 -15.69 9.95 -11.50
N ALA A 431 -16.95 9.64 -11.16
CA ALA A 431 -17.97 10.63 -10.87
C ALA A 431 -17.67 11.40 -9.57
N GLN A 432 -17.19 10.72 -8.53
CA GLN A 432 -16.68 11.38 -7.30
C GLN A 432 -15.51 12.32 -7.63
N THR A 433 -14.55 11.87 -8.44
CA THR A 433 -13.40 12.68 -8.87
C THR A 433 -13.81 13.90 -9.71
N ALA A 434 -14.80 13.79 -10.59
CA ALA A 434 -15.33 14.94 -11.33
C ALA A 434 -15.84 16.05 -10.39
N LEU A 435 -16.49 15.67 -9.29
CA LEU A 435 -16.89 16.60 -8.24
C LEU A 435 -15.72 17.05 -7.35
N ASN A 436 -14.65 16.25 -7.20
CA ASN A 436 -13.41 16.67 -6.52
C ASN A 436 -12.75 17.85 -7.25
N VAL A 437 -12.80 17.90 -8.59
CA VAL A 437 -12.31 19.04 -9.39
C VAL A 437 -13.11 20.31 -9.06
N VAL A 438 -14.45 20.24 -9.10
CA VAL A 438 -15.33 21.39 -8.84
C VAL A 438 -15.13 21.94 -7.43
N GLU A 439 -15.12 21.05 -6.43
CA GLU A 439 -14.84 21.40 -5.02
C GLU A 439 -13.47 22.06 -4.85
N SER A 440 -12.42 21.49 -5.46
CA SER A 440 -11.05 22.02 -5.35
C SER A 440 -10.95 23.43 -5.95
N LEU A 441 -11.57 23.66 -7.11
CA LEU A 441 -11.64 24.99 -7.73
C LEU A 441 -12.38 26.00 -6.84
N MET A 442 -13.48 25.60 -6.20
CA MET A 442 -14.21 26.46 -5.25
C MET A 442 -13.35 26.84 -4.03
N TYR A 443 -12.64 25.88 -3.43
CA TYR A 443 -11.72 26.17 -2.33
C TYR A 443 -10.51 27.01 -2.76
N ILE A 444 -9.97 26.82 -3.97
CA ILE A 444 -8.90 27.66 -4.52
C ILE A 444 -9.39 29.11 -4.71
N VAL A 445 -10.62 29.31 -5.20
CA VAL A 445 -11.24 30.65 -5.30
C VAL A 445 -11.45 31.27 -3.91
N TYR A 446 -11.94 30.51 -2.93
CA TYR A 446 -12.06 30.95 -1.54
C TYR A 446 -10.71 31.38 -0.94
N LEU A 447 -9.67 30.54 -1.06
CA LEU A 447 -8.32 30.86 -0.60
C LEU A 447 -7.73 32.08 -1.32
N PHE A 448 -7.94 32.21 -2.63
CA PHE A 448 -7.53 33.38 -3.41
C PHE A 448 -8.22 34.66 -2.92
N MET A 449 -9.51 34.60 -2.58
CA MET A 449 -10.23 35.72 -1.99
C MET A 449 -9.68 36.08 -0.60
N VAL A 450 -9.46 35.09 0.26
CA VAL A 450 -8.78 35.27 1.57
C VAL A 450 -7.36 35.83 1.41
N TRP A 451 -6.66 35.51 0.31
CA TRP A 451 -5.27 35.91 0.10
C TRP A 451 -5.10 37.28 -0.57
N ARG A 452 -5.97 37.67 -1.51
CA ARG A 452 -5.91 38.98 -2.21
C ARG A 452 -6.92 40.05 -1.76
N ARG A 453 -8.02 39.67 -1.11
CA ARG A 453 -9.13 40.61 -0.79
C ARG A 453 -9.38 40.79 0.72
N ALA A 454 -8.60 40.14 1.58
CA ALA A 454 -8.71 40.35 3.02
C ALA A 454 -8.22 41.76 3.41
N ASP A 455 -8.94 42.37 4.35
CA ASP A 455 -8.56 43.64 4.96
C ASP A 455 -7.21 43.47 5.68
N LYS A 456 -6.31 44.46 5.55
CA LYS A 456 -5.03 44.47 6.27
C LYS A 456 -5.28 44.49 7.79
N PRO A 457 -4.48 43.77 8.60
CA PRO A 457 -4.66 43.75 10.05
C PRO A 457 -4.50 45.16 10.64
N VAL A 458 -5.43 45.52 11.53
CA VAL A 458 -5.57 46.89 12.08
C VAL A 458 -4.90 47.06 13.46
N ASP A 459 -4.62 45.97 14.17
CA ASP A 459 -4.02 46.00 15.51
C ASP A 459 -2.65 45.33 15.52
N SER A 460 -1.62 46.08 15.93
CA SER A 460 -0.22 45.69 15.95
C SER A 460 0.23 44.97 17.24
N LYS A 461 -0.69 44.69 18.18
CA LYS A 461 -0.35 44.10 19.48
C LYS A 461 -0.37 42.56 19.54
N THR A 462 -0.94 41.88 18.56
CA THR A 462 -0.86 40.41 18.47
C THR A 462 -0.08 39.99 17.23
N LYS A 463 0.93 39.12 17.38
CA LYS A 463 1.81 38.68 16.27
C LYS A 463 1.13 37.71 15.27
N ILE A 464 -0.20 37.65 15.24
CA ILE A 464 -0.97 36.76 14.36
C ILE A 464 -1.84 37.64 13.44
N ASN A 465 -1.40 37.79 12.20
CA ASN A 465 -2.11 38.55 11.16
C ASN A 465 -3.38 37.79 10.69
N LYS A 466 -4.41 37.69 11.55
CA LYS A 466 -5.73 37.11 11.22
C LYS A 466 -6.35 37.91 10.07
N ARG A 467 -6.42 37.30 8.87
CA ARG A 467 -6.99 37.90 7.66
C ARG A 467 -8.51 37.89 7.74
N THR A 468 -9.16 39.04 7.57
CA THR A 468 -10.63 39.16 7.65
C THR A 468 -11.21 39.66 6.32
N LEU A 469 -12.36 39.13 5.92
CA LEU A 469 -13.09 39.57 4.72
C LEU A 469 -14.40 40.24 5.12
N SER A 470 -14.62 41.45 4.62
CA SER A 470 -15.82 42.25 4.89
C SER A 470 -16.73 42.42 3.66
N GLY A 471 -17.98 42.80 3.89
CA GLY A 471 -18.96 43.11 2.84
C GLY A 471 -19.21 41.96 1.84
N ARG A 472 -19.52 42.32 0.58
CA ARG A 472 -19.84 41.36 -0.50
C ARG A 472 -18.71 40.35 -0.76
N SER A 473 -17.44 40.75 -0.58
CA SER A 473 -16.29 39.86 -0.71
C SER A 473 -16.28 38.78 0.37
N GLY A 474 -16.58 39.13 1.62
CA GLY A 474 -16.75 38.15 2.70
C GLY A 474 -17.94 37.23 2.46
N ALA A 475 -19.11 37.79 2.13
CA ALA A 475 -20.33 37.01 1.92
C ALA A 475 -20.16 35.96 0.80
N LEU A 476 -19.58 36.37 -0.34
CA LEU A 476 -19.31 35.47 -1.46
C LEU A 476 -18.27 34.39 -1.09
N ALA A 477 -17.21 34.74 -0.34
CA ALA A 477 -16.23 33.75 0.11
C ALA A 477 -16.86 32.69 1.03
N VAL A 478 -17.70 33.10 2.00
CA VAL A 478 -18.37 32.17 2.90
C VAL A 478 -19.37 31.27 2.16
N VAL A 479 -20.13 31.80 1.20
CA VAL A 479 -21.04 30.98 0.38
C VAL A 479 -20.26 29.94 -0.44
N ILE A 480 -19.16 30.33 -1.09
CA ILE A 480 -18.32 29.39 -1.86
C ILE A 480 -17.72 28.32 -0.94
N GLY A 481 -17.18 28.71 0.22
CA GLY A 481 -16.60 27.77 1.20
C GLY A 481 -17.65 26.83 1.81
N PHE A 482 -18.86 27.33 2.09
CA PHE A 482 -19.98 26.54 2.58
C PHE A 482 -20.43 25.50 1.54
N SER A 483 -20.69 25.93 0.31
CA SER A 483 -21.14 25.03 -0.77
C SER A 483 -20.09 23.96 -1.11
N ALA A 484 -18.80 24.30 -1.06
CA ALA A 484 -17.72 23.32 -1.22
C ALA A 484 -17.69 22.32 -0.04
N ALA A 485 -17.82 22.78 1.21
CA ALA A 485 -17.82 21.91 2.39
C ALA A 485 -19.05 20.98 2.47
N VAL A 486 -20.22 21.46 2.03
CA VAL A 486 -21.40 20.61 1.84
C VAL A 486 -21.14 19.57 0.76
N MET A 487 -20.51 19.95 -0.37
CA MET A 487 -20.15 19.01 -1.43
C MET A 487 -19.16 17.93 -0.94
N THR A 488 -18.12 18.28 -0.18
CA THR A 488 -17.21 17.29 0.43
C THR A 488 -18.01 16.30 1.28
N LEU A 489 -18.81 16.82 2.22
CA LEU A 489 -19.53 16.03 3.19
C LEU A 489 -20.57 15.09 2.54
N SER A 490 -21.39 15.61 1.61
CA SER A 490 -22.39 14.82 0.90
C SER A 490 -21.75 13.69 0.08
N LYS A 491 -20.58 13.92 -0.52
CA LYS A 491 -19.84 12.89 -1.26
C LYS A 491 -19.29 11.81 -0.36
N THR A 492 -18.65 12.16 0.75
CA THR A 492 -18.09 11.16 1.68
C THR A 492 -19.20 10.38 2.39
N VAL A 493 -20.35 11.01 2.69
CA VAL A 493 -21.55 10.29 3.16
C VAL A 493 -22.08 9.32 2.08
N LEU A 494 -22.15 9.75 0.81
CA LEU A 494 -22.56 8.88 -0.30
C LEU A 494 -21.57 7.72 -0.53
N TYR A 495 -20.28 7.95 -0.33
CA TYR A 495 -19.23 6.91 -0.41
C TYR A 495 -19.44 5.80 0.62
N TRP A 496 -19.65 6.19 1.89
CA TRP A 496 -19.95 5.26 2.98
C TRP A 496 -21.31 4.55 2.77
N ALA A 497 -22.32 5.27 2.31
CA ALA A 497 -23.63 4.69 2.01
C ALA A 497 -23.57 3.69 0.85
N ASN A 498 -22.82 4.00 -0.22
CA ASN A 498 -22.61 3.10 -1.35
C ASN A 498 -21.97 1.77 -0.90
N GLU A 499 -20.97 1.83 -0.03
CA GLU A 499 -20.30 0.63 0.47
C GLU A 499 -21.21 -0.19 1.40
N TYR A 500 -21.98 0.46 2.28
CA TYR A 500 -23.00 -0.19 3.11
C TYR A 500 -24.08 -0.89 2.28
N TYR A 501 -24.63 -0.22 1.25
CA TYR A 501 -25.64 -0.79 0.36
C TYR A 501 -25.07 -1.74 -0.71
N SER A 502 -23.76 -1.96 -0.73
CA SER A 502 -23.07 -2.95 -1.58
C SER A 502 -22.57 -4.16 -0.77
N ASP A 503 -23.15 -4.44 0.40
CA ASP A 503 -22.75 -5.49 1.35
C ASP A 503 -21.24 -5.44 1.71
N PHE A 504 -20.67 -4.23 1.76
CA PHE A 504 -19.22 -3.99 1.93
C PHE A 504 -18.36 -4.72 0.87
N GLY A 505 -18.86 -4.90 -0.35
CA GLY A 505 -18.24 -5.71 -1.39
C GLY A 505 -16.88 -5.21 -1.92
N ASN A 506 -16.42 -4.01 -1.56
CA ASN A 506 -15.12 -3.46 -1.94
C ASN A 506 -14.12 -3.38 -0.78
N ILE A 507 -14.55 -3.59 0.47
CA ILE A 507 -13.66 -3.59 1.66
C ILE A 507 -13.77 -4.83 2.56
N SER A 508 -14.78 -5.69 2.42
CA SER A 508 -15.03 -6.84 3.32
C SER A 508 -13.99 -7.96 3.27
N HIS A 509 -13.08 -7.95 2.31
CA HIS A 509 -11.92 -8.85 2.25
C HIS A 509 -10.79 -8.43 3.20
N ASN A 510 -10.79 -7.18 3.68
CA ASN A 510 -9.81 -6.68 4.62
C ASN A 510 -10.11 -7.10 6.06
N THR A 511 -9.12 -6.90 6.93
CA THR A 511 -9.26 -7.21 8.35
C THR A 511 -9.91 -6.02 9.08
N PRO A 512 -10.62 -6.22 10.21
CA PRO A 512 -11.24 -5.13 10.95
C PRO A 512 -10.27 -4.01 11.37
N PHE A 513 -8.98 -4.33 11.53
CA PHE A 513 -7.94 -3.35 11.83
C PHE A 513 -7.54 -2.53 10.59
N ASP A 514 -7.45 -3.15 9.41
CA ASP A 514 -7.11 -2.44 8.16
C ASP A 514 -8.30 -1.61 7.67
N ILE A 515 -9.52 -2.12 7.83
CA ILE A 515 -10.75 -1.33 7.64
C ILE A 515 -10.73 -0.13 8.59
N LEU A 516 -10.40 -0.31 9.88
CA LEU A 516 -10.32 0.80 10.82
C LEU A 516 -9.25 1.84 10.44
N THR A 517 -8.04 1.39 10.10
CA THR A 517 -6.86 2.27 9.97
C THR A 517 -6.60 2.81 8.58
N LEU A 518 -6.97 2.08 7.52
CA LEU A 518 -6.71 2.44 6.13
C LEU A 518 -7.99 2.88 5.38
N TRP A 519 -9.18 2.59 5.91
CA TRP A 519 -10.45 3.05 5.32
C TRP A 519 -11.23 4.02 6.21
N VAL A 520 -11.60 3.61 7.43
CA VAL A 520 -12.42 4.39 8.37
C VAL A 520 -11.69 5.65 8.84
N LEU A 521 -10.46 5.55 9.36
CA LEU A 521 -9.73 6.71 9.87
C LEU A 521 -9.44 7.76 8.78
N PRO A 522 -8.94 7.40 7.57
CA PRO A 522 -8.77 8.37 6.49
C PRO A 522 -10.09 9.00 6.06
N ASN A 523 -11.10 8.22 5.63
CA ASN A 523 -12.35 8.78 5.14
C ASN A 523 -13.16 9.51 6.25
N GLY A 524 -12.99 9.13 7.51
CA GLY A 524 -13.59 9.80 8.67
C GLY A 524 -13.13 11.25 8.85
N LEU A 525 -11.90 11.60 8.45
CA LEU A 525 -11.44 13.00 8.47
C LEU A 525 -12.23 13.87 7.46
N TRP A 526 -12.59 13.30 6.31
CA TRP A 526 -13.46 13.92 5.30
C TRP A 526 -14.95 13.97 5.71
N LEU A 527 -15.37 13.29 6.78
CA LEU A 527 -16.65 13.55 7.43
C LEU A 527 -16.52 14.67 8.48
N ILE A 528 -15.53 14.57 9.37
CA ILE A 528 -15.39 15.44 10.55
C ILE A 528 -15.06 16.88 10.17
N LEU A 529 -14.04 17.10 9.33
CA LEU A 529 -13.53 18.45 9.07
C LEU A 529 -14.43 19.26 8.11
N PRO A 530 -15.03 18.66 7.06
CA PRO A 530 -16.11 19.30 6.32
C PRO A 530 -17.35 19.58 7.19
N THR A 531 -17.76 18.70 8.11
CA THR A 531 -18.85 19.00 9.06
C THR A 531 -18.53 20.22 9.93
N TYR A 532 -17.30 20.33 10.42
CA TYR A 532 -16.82 21.52 11.13
C TYR A 532 -16.88 22.78 10.25
N MET A 533 -16.46 22.69 8.98
CA MET A 533 -16.50 23.82 8.03
C MET A 533 -17.92 24.25 7.66
N VAL A 534 -18.82 23.31 7.39
CA VAL A 534 -20.26 23.57 7.19
C VAL A 534 -20.83 24.31 8.41
N ARG A 535 -20.48 23.89 9.63
CA ARG A 535 -20.91 24.56 10.87
C ARG A 535 -20.33 25.97 11.04
N THR A 536 -19.04 26.19 10.72
CA THR A 536 -18.43 27.53 10.86
C THR A 536 -18.93 28.49 9.79
N PHE A 537 -18.92 28.11 8.51
CA PHE A 537 -19.44 28.95 7.43
C PHE A 537 -20.96 29.15 7.57
N GLY A 538 -21.71 28.13 7.97
CA GLY A 538 -23.15 28.23 8.23
C GLY A 538 -23.47 29.21 9.37
N LYS A 539 -22.68 29.19 10.46
CA LYS A 539 -22.79 30.23 11.50
C LYS A 539 -22.46 31.62 10.96
N ASP A 540 -21.39 31.77 10.19
CA ASP A 540 -21.02 33.07 9.62
C ASP A 540 -22.12 33.62 8.68
N ILE A 541 -22.81 32.76 7.89
CA ILE A 541 -23.99 33.14 7.10
C ILE A 541 -25.13 33.60 8.01
N VAL A 542 -25.50 32.81 9.03
CA VAL A 542 -26.59 33.14 9.94
C VAL A 542 -26.30 34.44 10.70
N ASP A 543 -25.11 34.59 11.29
CA ASP A 543 -24.71 35.82 11.99
C ASP A 543 -24.76 37.05 11.06
N GLY A 544 -24.41 36.88 9.78
CA GLY A 544 -24.52 37.95 8.77
C GLY A 544 -25.96 38.35 8.46
N LEU A 545 -26.87 37.36 8.33
CA LEU A 545 -28.30 37.59 8.14
C LEU A 545 -28.95 38.20 9.39
N THR A 546 -28.56 37.78 10.60
CA THR A 546 -29.03 38.33 11.88
C THR A 546 -28.60 39.79 12.05
N ILE A 547 -27.37 40.16 11.66
CA ILE A 547 -26.95 41.56 11.65
C ILE A 547 -27.72 42.37 10.59
N ALA A 548 -27.98 41.79 9.41
CA ALA A 548 -28.76 42.43 8.36
C ALA A 548 -30.25 42.64 8.74
N SER A 549 -30.83 41.78 9.59
CA SER A 549 -32.18 41.96 10.17
C SER A 549 -32.21 42.86 11.42
N GLY A 550 -31.08 43.48 11.79
CA GLY A 550 -30.98 44.42 12.90
C GLY A 550 -30.92 43.77 14.30
N GLN A 551 -30.71 42.46 14.39
CA GLN A 551 -30.64 41.72 15.64
C GLN A 551 -29.18 41.59 16.16
N ALA A 552 -29.02 41.54 17.48
CA ALA A 552 -27.70 41.53 18.12
C ALA A 552 -27.11 40.11 18.24
N VAL A 553 -25.97 39.88 17.60
CA VAL A 553 -25.22 38.60 17.65
C VAL A 553 -24.25 38.55 18.82
N LYS A 554 -24.26 37.47 19.61
CA LYS A 554 -23.20 37.17 20.59
C LYS A 554 -21.92 36.72 19.87
N GLN A 555 -20.82 37.44 20.11
CA GLN A 555 -19.50 37.11 19.58
C GLN A 555 -18.83 35.93 20.29
N ARG A 556 -17.81 35.34 19.64
CA ARG A 556 -16.83 34.47 20.27
C ARG A 556 -16.15 35.17 21.45
N THR A 557 -16.21 34.58 22.64
CA THR A 557 -14.98 34.28 23.37
C THR A 557 -14.25 33.15 22.64
N GLU A 558 -12.92 33.18 22.61
CA GLU A 558 -12.11 32.13 21.96
C GLU A 558 -12.09 30.82 22.77
#